data_AF-A0A9W8Y2E0-F1
#
_entry.id   AF-A0A9W8Y2E0-F1
#
_cell.length_a   1.000
_cell.length_b   1.000
_cell.length_c   1.000
_cell.angle_alpha   90.00
_cell.angle_beta   90.00
_cell.angle_gamma   90.00
#
_symmetry.space_group_name_H-M   'P 1'
#
loop_
_entity.id
_entity.type
_entity.pdbx_description
1 polymer ?
#
loop_
_entity_poly.entity_id
_entity_poly.type
_entity_poly.pdbx_seq_one_letter_code
_entity_poly.pdbx_strand_id
1 'polypeptide(L)'
;MASKKLNVTAKALQALLTRIGLASSGTKATLQDRFARDLHRSRLFKHRIDWEARQDKDWGRKLRIVSIDMGIKNLAYCDVTVDYPSKDSLDATMEVIRWEKIDLVKTTRQYRGHLPSPRDIKKGTADEDEDVDPYSLSVLSATAYSLVTKTILSGAPDIVLIEKQRWRSGGGSAIQQWTVRVNTFEGMLWAVLETLRMEWSTMIESHRRHRPKREYEVFAVDPKRVGHYWLGQHARMLAAREASKADSITDANDQAAEEDAPGATKKDTTRSKAEKKAKIAILRSWLSSNPPSTAGSTPGSTPKITFTLTQNAELARQALCAPSKTTRRKKSSKSKSEDASEDSVDVEVVGDSELKKLDDITDCFLQAAAWVSWESNRLQLSEVKNRLKGNSGTPAKLSDEVLLEMIKAVDEG
;
A
#
# COMPACT_ATOMS: atom_id res chain seq x y z
N MET A 1 -5.12 41.62 -25.85
CA MET A 1 -4.84 40.21 -26.16
C MET A 1 -5.73 39.35 -25.28
N ALA A 2 -6.58 38.50 -25.85
CA ALA A 2 -7.40 37.59 -25.05
C ALA A 2 -6.48 36.53 -24.41
N SER A 3 -6.46 36.47 -23.08
CA SER A 3 -5.78 35.40 -22.33
C SER A 3 -6.32 34.06 -22.80
N LYS A 4 -5.43 33.16 -23.30
CA LYS A 4 -5.80 31.79 -23.64
C LYS A 4 -6.36 31.14 -22.38
N LYS A 5 -7.64 30.76 -22.40
CA LYS A 5 -8.26 29.97 -21.33
C LYS A 5 -7.43 28.69 -21.17
N LEU A 6 -6.72 28.55 -20.06
CA LEU A 6 -6.00 27.31 -19.76
C LEU A 6 -7.05 26.21 -19.59
N ASN A 7 -6.94 25.17 -20.40
CA ASN A 7 -7.82 24.00 -20.33
C ASN A 7 -7.10 22.90 -19.56
N VAL A 8 -7.83 22.17 -18.70
CA VAL A 8 -7.25 21.06 -17.95
C VAL A 8 -6.85 19.94 -18.90
N THR A 9 -5.63 19.44 -18.80
CA THR A 9 -5.13 18.36 -19.67
C THR A 9 -5.50 16.98 -19.11
N ALA A 10 -5.52 15.95 -19.97
CA ALA A 10 -5.71 14.58 -19.51
C ALA A 10 -4.61 14.16 -18.53
N LYS A 11 -3.34 14.53 -18.81
CA LYS A 11 -2.19 14.25 -17.93
C LYS A 11 -2.36 14.85 -16.54
N ALA A 12 -2.91 16.06 -16.44
CA ALA A 12 -3.18 16.68 -15.15
C ALA A 12 -4.29 15.96 -14.36
N LEU A 13 -5.36 15.52 -15.02
CA LEU A 13 -6.38 14.67 -14.39
C LEU A 13 -5.82 13.32 -13.93
N GLN A 14 -4.90 12.73 -14.70
CA GLN A 14 -4.22 11.51 -14.29
C GLN A 14 -3.37 11.71 -13.03
N ALA A 15 -2.70 12.86 -12.91
CA ALA A 15 -1.95 13.23 -11.72
C ALA A 15 -2.87 13.35 -10.50
N LEU A 16 -3.99 14.08 -10.62
CA LEU A 16 -4.99 14.21 -9.56
C LEU A 16 -5.60 12.86 -9.15
N LEU A 17 -5.95 12.00 -10.11
CA LEU A 17 -6.50 10.66 -9.81
C LEU A 17 -5.47 9.77 -9.12
N THR A 18 -4.21 9.81 -9.57
CA THR A 18 -3.10 9.07 -8.92
C THR A 18 -2.89 9.55 -7.50
N ARG A 19 -3.02 10.87 -7.26
CA ARG A 19 -2.86 11.51 -5.95
C ARG A 19 -3.85 11.00 -4.90
N ILE A 20 -5.07 10.63 -5.32
CA ILE A 20 -6.14 10.11 -4.44
C ILE A 20 -6.40 8.60 -4.62
N GLY A 21 -5.44 7.88 -5.23
CA GLY A 21 -5.48 6.42 -5.33
C GLY A 21 -6.51 5.84 -6.30
N LEU A 22 -6.99 6.63 -7.26
CA LEU A 22 -7.98 6.19 -8.25
C LEU A 22 -7.31 5.74 -9.55
N ALA A 23 -8.07 4.99 -10.36
CA ALA A 23 -7.61 4.60 -11.69
C ALA A 23 -7.36 5.84 -12.55
N SER A 24 -6.23 5.89 -13.24
CA SER A 24 -5.78 7.00 -14.08
C SER A 24 -5.77 6.67 -15.59
N SER A 25 -6.37 5.56 -16.01
CA SER A 25 -6.56 5.24 -17.44
C SER A 25 -7.93 5.68 -17.96
N GLY A 26 -8.00 5.96 -19.27
CA GLY A 26 -9.22 6.32 -19.99
C GLY A 26 -9.13 7.63 -20.75
N THR A 27 -10.23 8.03 -21.39
CA THR A 27 -10.36 9.32 -22.06
C THR A 27 -10.41 10.48 -21.06
N LYS A 28 -10.12 11.72 -21.49
CA LYS A 28 -10.21 12.92 -20.64
C LYS A 28 -11.57 13.01 -19.90
N ALA A 29 -12.66 12.79 -20.62
CA ALA A 29 -14.01 12.79 -20.05
C ALA A 29 -14.18 11.73 -18.95
N THR A 30 -13.70 10.50 -19.21
CA THR A 30 -13.75 9.40 -18.22
C THR A 30 -12.97 9.75 -16.94
N LEU A 31 -11.81 10.37 -17.09
CA LEU A 31 -10.97 10.79 -15.96
C LEU A 31 -11.66 11.89 -15.14
N GLN A 32 -12.26 12.88 -15.82
CA GLN A 32 -12.96 13.99 -15.20
C GLN A 32 -14.20 13.52 -14.43
N ASP A 33 -15.04 12.67 -15.03
CA ASP A 33 -16.23 12.11 -14.38
C ASP A 33 -15.86 11.27 -13.17
N ARG A 34 -14.80 10.46 -13.29
CA ARG A 34 -14.27 9.66 -12.18
C ARG A 34 -13.80 10.54 -11.04
N PHE A 35 -13.01 11.57 -11.34
CA PHE A 35 -12.50 12.48 -10.32
C PHE A 35 -13.65 13.22 -9.61
N ALA A 36 -14.61 13.76 -10.37
CA ALA A 36 -15.76 14.48 -9.80
C ALA A 36 -16.63 13.60 -8.90
N ARG A 37 -16.88 12.35 -9.31
CA ARG A 37 -17.69 11.39 -8.55
C ARG A 37 -17.02 10.95 -7.25
N ASP A 38 -15.71 10.79 -7.24
CA ASP A 38 -15.01 10.11 -6.15
C ASP A 38 -14.22 11.07 -5.24
N LEU A 39 -14.03 12.34 -5.62
CA LEU A 39 -13.39 13.36 -4.77
C LEU A 39 -14.11 13.56 -3.43
N HIS A 40 -15.45 13.66 -3.45
CA HIS A 40 -16.25 13.92 -2.24
C HIS A 40 -16.53 12.67 -1.39
N ARG A 41 -15.97 11.51 -1.76
CA ARG A 41 -16.22 10.23 -1.11
C ARG A 41 -15.03 9.82 -0.25
N SER A 42 -14.69 10.66 0.74
CA SER A 42 -13.60 10.32 1.67
C SER A 42 -13.94 9.07 2.46
N ARG A 43 -13.08 8.07 2.35
CA ARG A 43 -13.19 6.76 3.02
C ARG A 43 -12.70 6.80 4.46
N LEU A 44 -12.09 7.92 4.88
CA LEU A 44 -11.82 8.18 6.29
C LEU A 44 -13.11 8.46 7.09
N PHE A 45 -14.12 9.11 6.47
CA PHE A 45 -15.26 9.71 7.18
C PHE A 45 -16.64 9.22 6.73
N LYS A 46 -16.75 8.49 5.59
CA LYS A 46 -18.04 8.23 4.92
C LYS A 46 -19.07 7.44 5.74
N HIS A 47 -18.64 6.73 6.78
CA HIS A 47 -19.52 5.98 7.68
C HIS A 47 -19.59 6.58 9.10
N ARG A 48 -19.16 7.83 9.25
CA ARG A 48 -19.11 8.53 10.53
C ARG A 48 -19.66 9.94 10.34
N ILE A 49 -20.96 10.07 10.09
CA ILE A 49 -21.69 11.36 10.06
C ILE A 49 -21.45 12.13 11.38
N ASP A 50 -21.27 11.36 12.44
CA ASP A 50 -20.82 11.77 13.76
C ASP A 50 -19.40 12.36 13.80
N TRP A 51 -18.53 12.23 12.80
CA TRP A 51 -17.20 12.85 12.82
C TRP A 51 -17.20 14.33 12.39
N GLU A 52 -18.05 14.73 11.43
CA GLU A 52 -18.32 16.16 11.17
C GLU A 52 -19.18 16.78 12.28
N ALA A 53 -20.18 16.05 12.79
CA ALA A 53 -21.08 16.55 13.83
C ALA A 53 -20.52 16.48 15.27
N ARG A 54 -19.50 15.66 15.53
CA ARG A 54 -18.81 15.51 16.83
C ARG A 54 -17.32 15.84 16.76
N GLN A 55 -16.91 16.62 15.77
CA GLN A 55 -15.52 17.06 15.60
C GLN A 55 -14.93 17.68 16.88
N ASP A 56 -15.78 18.28 17.74
CA ASP A 56 -15.37 18.85 19.04
C ASP A 56 -15.41 17.86 20.21
N LYS A 57 -16.03 16.67 20.09
CA LYS A 57 -16.13 15.67 21.18
C LYS A 57 -15.28 14.42 20.96
N ASP A 58 -14.99 14.06 19.71
CA ASP A 58 -14.23 12.85 19.32
C ASP A 58 -12.88 13.19 18.62
N TRP A 59 -12.41 14.43 18.78
CA TRP A 59 -11.06 14.85 18.38
C TRP A 59 -10.01 13.89 18.99
N GLY A 60 -9.19 13.24 18.16
CA GLY A 60 -8.20 12.24 18.60
C GLY A 60 -8.67 10.78 18.58
N ARG A 61 -9.84 10.47 17.98
CA ARG A 61 -10.20 9.06 17.73
C ARG A 61 -9.28 8.46 16.67
N LYS A 62 -8.46 7.51 17.10
CA LYS A 62 -7.57 6.77 16.22
C LYS A 62 -8.33 5.78 15.32
N LEU A 63 -7.89 5.65 14.07
CA LEU A 63 -8.42 4.72 13.07
C LEU A 63 -7.53 3.47 13.03
N ARG A 64 -8.10 2.27 13.12
CA ARG A 64 -7.32 1.04 12.97
C ARG A 64 -7.46 0.47 11.56
N ILE A 65 -6.32 0.29 10.88
CA ILE A 65 -6.25 -0.23 9.51
C ILE A 65 -5.46 -1.53 9.51
N VAL A 66 -6.01 -2.55 8.86
CA VAL A 66 -5.29 -3.79 8.54
C VAL A 66 -5.03 -3.82 7.04
N SER A 67 -3.78 -4.02 6.64
CA SER A 67 -3.32 -4.13 5.26
C SER A 67 -2.73 -5.50 5.00
N ILE A 68 -3.24 -6.16 3.96
CA ILE A 68 -2.91 -7.53 3.58
C ILE A 68 -2.33 -7.53 2.18
N ASP A 69 -1.10 -8.02 2.05
CA ASP A 69 -0.55 -8.45 0.76
C ASP A 69 -0.81 -9.96 0.60
N MET A 70 -1.45 -10.30 -0.51
CA MET A 70 -2.06 -11.61 -0.72
C MET A 70 -1.01 -12.68 -1.02
N GLY A 71 -1.03 -13.73 -0.22
CA GLY A 71 -0.25 -14.94 -0.41
C GLY A 71 -0.80 -16.07 0.45
N ILE A 72 -0.44 -17.32 0.12
CA ILE A 72 -0.82 -18.47 0.97
C ILE A 72 0.33 -18.85 1.90
N LYS A 73 1.56 -18.87 1.39
CA LYS A 73 2.77 -19.21 2.16
C LYS A 73 3.52 -17.98 2.70
N ASN A 74 3.17 -16.81 2.19
CA ASN A 74 3.91 -15.57 2.37
C ASN A 74 2.96 -14.37 2.51
N LEU A 75 1.76 -14.59 3.06
CA LEU A 75 0.82 -13.50 3.33
C LEU A 75 1.53 -12.47 4.20
N ALA A 76 1.61 -11.22 3.76
CA ALA A 76 2.16 -10.16 4.61
C ALA A 76 1.03 -9.36 5.24
N TYR A 77 1.19 -9.07 6.52
CA TYR A 77 0.16 -8.49 7.36
C TYR A 77 0.73 -7.26 8.09
N CYS A 78 0.06 -6.11 7.91
CA CYS A 78 0.41 -4.87 8.58
C CYS A 78 -0.84 -4.30 9.27
N ASP A 79 -0.83 -4.22 10.59
CA ASP A 79 -1.89 -3.66 11.44
C ASP A 79 -1.38 -2.36 12.05
N VAL A 80 -2.08 -1.27 11.76
CA VAL A 80 -1.67 0.08 12.10
C VAL A 80 -2.80 0.85 12.75
N THR A 81 -2.43 1.76 13.63
CA THR A 81 -3.32 2.78 14.17
C THR A 81 -2.92 4.14 13.61
N VAL A 82 -3.88 4.87 13.05
CA VAL A 82 -3.68 6.17 12.40
C VAL A 82 -4.37 7.25 13.21
N ASP A 83 -3.67 8.35 13.42
CA ASP A 83 -4.15 9.51 14.16
C ASP A 83 -3.81 10.81 13.42
N TYR A 84 -4.64 11.83 13.60
CA TYR A 84 -4.46 13.18 13.04
C TYR A 84 -4.33 14.16 14.21
N PRO A 85 -3.09 14.45 14.67
CA PRO A 85 -2.87 15.09 15.97
C PRO A 85 -3.26 16.57 16.02
N SER A 86 -3.40 17.25 14.86
CA SER A 86 -3.72 18.68 14.79
C SER A 86 -4.99 18.93 13.96
N LYS A 87 -5.87 19.80 14.47
CA LYS A 87 -7.19 20.12 13.86
C LYS A 87 -7.08 20.80 12.51
N ASP A 88 -5.99 21.51 12.31
CA ASP A 88 -5.72 22.29 11.12
C ASP A 88 -4.69 21.61 10.21
N SER A 89 -4.31 20.36 10.50
CA SER A 89 -3.34 19.60 9.69
C SER A 89 -3.89 18.26 9.23
N LEU A 90 -3.54 17.90 8.00
CA LEU A 90 -3.80 16.60 7.41
C LEU A 90 -2.61 15.65 7.57
N ASP A 91 -1.57 16.08 8.29
CA ASP A 91 -0.44 15.24 8.67
C ASP A 91 -0.93 14.15 9.62
N ALA A 92 -0.53 12.92 9.34
CA ALA A 92 -0.94 11.75 10.09
C ALA A 92 0.22 11.18 10.90
N THR A 93 -0.09 10.56 12.04
CA THR A 93 0.79 9.63 12.73
C THR A 93 0.28 8.22 12.51
N MET A 94 1.14 7.29 12.09
CA MET A 94 0.82 5.89 11.87
C MET A 94 1.68 5.01 12.78
N GLU A 95 1.05 4.46 13.81
CA GLU A 95 1.64 3.51 14.75
C GLU A 95 1.48 2.08 14.23
N VAL A 96 2.59 1.39 14.00
CA VAL A 96 2.60 0.01 13.50
C VAL A 96 2.54 -0.96 14.68
N ILE A 97 1.36 -1.57 14.85
CA ILE A 97 1.07 -2.50 15.96
C ILE A 97 1.62 -3.90 15.65
N ARG A 98 1.47 -4.36 14.42
CA ARG A 98 1.92 -5.70 14.01
C ARG A 98 2.33 -5.66 12.56
N TRP A 99 3.51 -6.20 12.27
CA TRP A 99 4.04 -6.24 10.90
C TRP A 99 4.85 -7.50 10.71
N GLU A 100 4.33 -8.44 9.92
CA GLU A 100 4.96 -9.75 9.76
C GLU A 100 4.48 -10.52 8.53
N LYS A 101 5.10 -11.68 8.30
CA LYS A 101 4.62 -12.69 7.35
C LYS A 101 3.93 -13.84 8.05
N ILE A 102 2.83 -14.29 7.45
CA ILE A 102 2.03 -15.40 7.92
C ILE A 102 2.08 -16.51 6.86
N ASP A 103 2.58 -17.68 7.25
CA ASP A 103 2.51 -18.91 6.45
C ASP A 103 1.24 -19.67 6.82
N LEU A 104 0.19 -19.48 6.03
CA LEU A 104 -1.13 -20.03 6.31
C LEU A 104 -1.17 -21.56 6.24
N VAL A 105 -0.24 -22.18 5.50
CA VAL A 105 -0.15 -23.65 5.43
C VAL A 105 0.25 -24.21 6.78
N LYS A 106 1.27 -23.61 7.41
CA LYS A 106 1.72 -23.99 8.75
C LYS A 106 0.65 -23.71 9.80
N THR A 107 0.02 -22.54 9.75
CA THR A 107 -1.06 -22.17 10.67
C THR A 107 -2.20 -23.19 10.61
N THR A 108 -2.57 -23.64 9.40
CA THR A 108 -3.69 -24.58 9.24
C THR A 108 -3.39 -25.97 9.76
N ARG A 109 -2.16 -26.46 9.56
CA ARG A 109 -1.69 -27.75 10.12
C ARG A 109 -1.75 -27.74 11.65
N GLN A 110 -1.29 -26.66 12.28
CA GLN A 110 -1.34 -26.51 13.74
C GLN A 110 -2.77 -26.54 14.28
N TYR A 111 -3.72 -25.89 13.61
CA TYR A 111 -5.12 -25.92 14.02
C TYR A 111 -5.76 -27.31 13.89
N ARG A 112 -5.42 -28.07 12.85
CA ARG A 112 -5.98 -29.41 12.63
C ARG A 112 -5.49 -30.43 13.64
N GLY A 113 -4.22 -30.37 14.06
CA GLY A 113 -3.71 -31.24 15.11
C GLY A 113 -4.44 -31.10 16.46
N HIS A 114 -5.25 -30.05 16.65
CA HIS A 114 -6.03 -29.79 17.88
C HIS A 114 -7.53 -30.09 17.74
N LEU A 115 -8.03 -30.47 16.55
CA LEU A 115 -9.44 -30.86 16.39
C LEU A 115 -9.61 -32.33 16.82
N PRO A 116 -10.65 -32.68 17.59
CA PRO A 116 -10.97 -34.08 17.84
C PRO A 116 -11.28 -34.75 16.50
N SER A 117 -10.47 -35.76 16.12
CA SER A 117 -10.74 -36.54 14.92
C SER A 117 -12.09 -37.24 15.08
N PRO A 118 -13.05 -37.06 14.14
CA PRO A 118 -14.29 -37.81 14.16
C PRO A 118 -13.99 -39.23 13.65
N ARG A 119 -13.45 -40.07 14.56
CA ARG A 119 -13.51 -41.53 14.65
C ARG A 119 -12.27 -42.05 15.39
N ASP A 120 -12.49 -42.97 16.32
CA ASP A 120 -11.48 -43.86 16.89
C ASP A 120 -10.85 -44.73 15.78
N ILE A 121 -9.98 -44.14 14.98
CA ILE A 121 -9.07 -44.87 14.08
C ILE A 121 -7.71 -44.86 14.76
N LYS A 122 -7.18 -46.08 14.92
CA LYS A 122 -5.96 -46.38 15.68
C LYS A 122 -4.85 -45.38 15.40
N LYS A 123 -4.49 -44.62 16.45
CA LYS A 123 -3.25 -43.85 16.58
C LYS A 123 -2.06 -44.76 16.19
N GLY A 124 -1.55 -44.63 14.97
CA GLY A 124 -0.54 -45.58 14.48
C GLY A 124 0.21 -45.23 13.20
N THR A 125 -0.26 -44.31 12.37
CA THR A 125 0.47 -43.91 11.15
C THR A 125 0.69 -42.41 11.14
N ALA A 126 1.94 -41.99 11.12
CA ALA A 126 2.39 -40.59 11.08
C ALA A 126 2.07 -39.87 9.75
N ASP A 127 1.30 -40.52 8.87
CA ASP A 127 1.13 -40.14 7.46
C ASP A 127 -0.16 -39.35 7.16
N GLU A 128 -1.14 -39.27 8.09
CA GLU A 128 -2.43 -38.60 7.81
C GLU A 128 -2.33 -37.07 7.67
N ASP A 129 -1.38 -36.42 8.36
CA ASP A 129 -1.14 -34.97 8.24
C ASP A 129 -0.31 -34.59 7.00
N GLU A 130 0.38 -35.55 6.37
CA GLU A 130 1.17 -35.32 5.15
C GLU A 130 0.32 -35.39 3.87
N ASP A 131 -0.77 -36.15 3.87
CA ASP A 131 -1.62 -36.38 2.67
C ASP A 131 -2.67 -35.30 2.39
N VAL A 132 -2.88 -34.34 3.30
CA VAL A 132 -3.86 -33.29 3.05
C VAL A 132 -3.28 -32.19 2.17
N ASP A 133 -3.82 -32.05 0.96
CA ASP A 133 -3.56 -30.89 0.10
C ASP A 133 -3.94 -29.58 0.82
N PRO A 134 -2.97 -28.74 1.19
CA PRO A 134 -3.23 -27.49 1.90
C PRO A 134 -3.95 -26.44 1.03
N TYR A 135 -4.09 -26.72 -0.27
CA TYR A 135 -4.76 -25.86 -1.24
C TYR A 135 -6.16 -26.36 -1.61
N SER A 136 -6.64 -27.45 -1.00
CA SER A 136 -8.01 -27.91 -1.20
C SER A 136 -9.02 -26.87 -0.69
N LEU A 137 -10.19 -26.80 -1.32
CA LEU A 137 -11.20 -25.78 -1.00
C LEU A 137 -11.64 -25.82 0.46
N SER A 138 -11.81 -27.02 1.02
CA SER A 138 -12.19 -27.21 2.44
C SER A 138 -11.13 -26.66 3.40
N VAL A 139 -9.85 -26.87 3.09
CA VAL A 139 -8.74 -26.31 3.87
C VAL A 139 -8.74 -24.80 3.74
N LEU A 140 -8.70 -24.26 2.52
CA LEU A 140 -8.65 -22.82 2.27
C LEU A 140 -9.83 -22.07 2.90
N SER A 141 -11.04 -22.63 2.87
CA SER A 141 -12.21 -21.99 3.47
C SER A 141 -12.10 -21.92 4.99
N ALA A 142 -11.63 -22.99 5.64
CA ALA A 142 -11.40 -23.01 7.08
C ALA A 142 -10.26 -22.07 7.48
N THR A 143 -9.18 -22.04 6.69
CA THR A 143 -8.06 -21.12 6.86
C THR A 143 -8.51 -19.67 6.73
N ALA A 144 -9.32 -19.34 5.71
CA ALA A 144 -9.84 -17.99 5.49
C ALA A 144 -10.71 -17.54 6.67
N TYR A 145 -11.64 -18.39 7.11
CA TYR A 145 -12.48 -18.11 8.27
C TYR A 145 -11.65 -17.88 9.55
N SER A 146 -10.66 -18.74 9.81
CA SER A 146 -9.78 -18.61 10.97
C SER A 146 -8.92 -17.33 10.90
N LEU A 147 -8.34 -17.02 9.73
CA LEU A 147 -7.56 -15.80 9.53
C LEU A 147 -8.43 -14.57 9.77
N VAL A 148 -9.64 -14.52 9.20
CA VAL A 148 -10.55 -13.39 9.39
C VAL A 148 -10.94 -13.24 10.85
N THR A 149 -11.39 -14.30 11.50
CA THR A 149 -11.97 -14.21 12.85
C THR A 149 -10.94 -14.04 13.97
N LYS A 150 -9.77 -14.67 13.84
CA LYS A 150 -8.73 -14.71 14.89
C LYS A 150 -7.60 -13.72 14.67
N THR A 151 -7.38 -13.27 13.43
CA THR A 151 -6.29 -12.35 13.10
C THR A 151 -6.79 -11.00 12.62
N ILE A 152 -7.54 -10.95 11.51
CA ILE A 152 -7.94 -9.69 10.87
C ILE A 152 -8.90 -8.92 11.78
N LEU A 153 -9.97 -9.57 12.26
CA LEU A 153 -11.02 -8.92 13.05
C LEU A 153 -10.78 -8.96 14.55
N SER A 154 -9.73 -9.63 15.04
CA SER A 154 -9.44 -9.68 16.48
C SER A 154 -9.00 -8.33 17.03
N GLY A 155 -8.38 -7.50 16.18
CA GLY A 155 -8.06 -6.11 16.50
C GLY A 155 -9.23 -5.12 16.41
N ALA A 156 -10.42 -5.56 15.97
CA ALA A 156 -11.53 -4.67 15.63
C ALA A 156 -11.09 -3.52 14.69
N PRO A 157 -10.53 -3.82 13.51
CA PRO A 157 -10.13 -2.80 12.56
C PRO A 157 -11.34 -2.00 12.07
N ASP A 158 -11.17 -0.72 11.78
CA ASP A 158 -12.16 0.07 11.05
C ASP A 158 -12.05 -0.20 9.54
N ILE A 159 -10.83 -0.42 9.04
CA ILE A 159 -10.54 -0.60 7.61
C ILE A 159 -9.72 -1.87 7.37
N VAL A 160 -10.12 -2.66 6.38
CA VAL A 160 -9.38 -3.83 5.87
C VAL A 160 -9.00 -3.58 4.41
N LEU A 161 -7.71 -3.56 4.11
CA LEU A 161 -7.15 -3.41 2.77
C LEU A 161 -6.65 -4.77 2.29
N ILE A 162 -7.15 -5.21 1.14
CA ILE A 162 -6.75 -6.46 0.50
C ILE A 162 -6.07 -6.12 -0.82
N GLU A 163 -4.79 -6.50 -0.98
CA GLU A 163 -4.12 -6.43 -2.27
C GLU A 163 -4.87 -7.28 -3.29
N LYS A 164 -5.19 -6.69 -4.44
CA LYS A 164 -5.83 -7.40 -5.55
C LYS A 164 -4.81 -8.28 -6.28
N GLN A 165 -5.02 -9.60 -6.26
CA GLN A 165 -4.16 -10.51 -7.00
C GLN A 165 -4.39 -10.39 -8.52
N ARG A 166 -3.29 -10.32 -9.28
CA ARG A 166 -3.33 -10.32 -10.75
C ARG A 166 -3.65 -11.71 -11.29
N TRP A 167 -4.46 -11.77 -12.34
CA TRP A 167 -4.81 -13.02 -13.07
C TRP A 167 -3.67 -13.61 -13.89
N ARG A 168 -2.72 -12.78 -14.34
CA ARG A 168 -1.62 -13.20 -15.21
C ARG A 168 -0.32 -12.59 -14.71
N SER A 169 0.77 -13.34 -14.81
CA SER A 169 2.13 -12.88 -14.49
C SER A 169 2.99 -12.81 -15.74
N GLY A 170 3.84 -11.77 -15.85
CA GLY A 170 4.84 -11.66 -16.92
C GLY A 170 4.28 -11.52 -18.33
N GLY A 171 3.07 -10.97 -18.49
CA GLY A 171 2.44 -10.75 -19.80
C GLY A 171 2.00 -12.02 -20.54
N GLY A 172 2.21 -13.21 -19.96
CA GLY A 172 1.80 -14.48 -20.56
C GLY A 172 0.28 -14.62 -20.64
N SER A 173 -0.20 -15.38 -21.64
CA SER A 173 -1.63 -15.71 -21.80
C SER A 173 -2.13 -16.69 -20.74
N ALA A 174 -1.25 -17.56 -20.24
CA ALA A 174 -1.58 -18.60 -19.25
C ALA A 174 -1.76 -18.05 -17.83
N ILE A 175 -2.77 -18.57 -17.13
CA ILE A 175 -2.99 -18.35 -15.70
C ILE A 175 -2.23 -19.44 -14.95
N GLN A 176 -1.34 -19.04 -14.04
CA GLN A 176 -0.54 -19.98 -13.27
C GLN A 176 -1.36 -20.61 -12.13
N GLN A 177 -1.10 -21.88 -11.80
CA GLN A 177 -1.78 -22.58 -10.71
C GLN A 177 -1.69 -21.80 -9.38
N TRP A 178 -0.54 -21.21 -9.09
CA TRP A 178 -0.35 -20.36 -7.90
C TRP A 178 -1.30 -19.16 -7.88
N THR A 179 -1.49 -18.51 -9.03
CA THR A 179 -2.44 -17.39 -9.17
C THR A 179 -3.88 -17.84 -8.89
N VAL A 180 -4.30 -18.99 -9.42
CA VAL A 180 -5.64 -19.53 -9.14
C VAL A 180 -5.82 -19.77 -7.64
N ARG A 181 -4.84 -20.41 -6.98
CA ARG A 181 -4.89 -20.68 -5.54
C ARG A 181 -5.03 -19.40 -4.72
N VAL A 182 -4.22 -18.38 -5.00
CA VAL A 182 -4.29 -17.09 -4.29
C VAL A 182 -5.61 -16.38 -4.57
N ASN A 183 -6.08 -16.33 -5.82
CA ASN A 183 -7.38 -15.74 -6.17
C ASN A 183 -8.56 -16.45 -5.48
N THR A 184 -8.53 -17.78 -5.40
CA THR A 184 -9.53 -18.56 -4.67
C THR A 184 -9.54 -18.18 -3.20
N PHE A 185 -8.36 -18.06 -2.59
CA PHE A 185 -8.25 -17.63 -1.19
C PHE A 185 -8.69 -16.17 -0.99
N GLU A 186 -8.33 -15.25 -1.89
CA GLU A 186 -8.81 -13.86 -1.91
C GLU A 186 -10.35 -13.82 -1.90
N GLY A 187 -10.98 -14.57 -2.82
CA GLY A 187 -12.44 -14.66 -2.90
C GLY A 187 -13.08 -15.20 -1.63
N MET A 188 -12.46 -16.16 -0.96
CA MET A 188 -12.92 -16.66 0.34
C MET A 188 -12.83 -15.59 1.44
N LEU A 189 -11.76 -14.78 1.47
CA LEU A 189 -11.65 -13.67 2.42
C LEU A 189 -12.78 -12.65 2.21
N TRP A 190 -13.04 -12.25 0.96
CA TRP A 190 -14.15 -11.36 0.62
C TRP A 190 -15.49 -11.93 1.05
N ALA A 191 -15.77 -13.20 0.75
CA ALA A 191 -17.02 -13.85 1.11
C ALA A 191 -17.21 -13.93 2.64
N VAL A 192 -16.18 -14.32 3.39
CA VAL A 192 -16.25 -14.41 4.85
C VAL A 192 -16.45 -13.03 5.48
N LEU A 193 -15.68 -12.03 5.07
CA LEU A 193 -15.81 -10.65 5.58
C LEU A 193 -17.22 -10.09 5.30
N GLU A 194 -17.70 -10.21 4.07
CA GLU A 194 -19.03 -9.71 3.72
C GLU A 194 -20.14 -10.46 4.49
N THR A 195 -20.03 -11.78 4.61
CA THR A 195 -20.98 -12.59 5.39
C THR A 195 -21.02 -12.11 6.85
N LEU A 196 -19.87 -11.99 7.50
CA LEU A 196 -19.81 -11.55 8.90
C LEU A 196 -20.35 -10.13 9.10
N ARG A 197 -20.11 -9.24 8.13
CA ARG A 197 -20.63 -7.85 8.14
C ARG A 197 -22.16 -7.82 7.99
N MET A 198 -22.70 -8.63 7.09
CA MET A 198 -24.14 -8.70 6.82
C MET A 198 -24.89 -9.37 7.97
N GLU A 199 -24.40 -10.49 8.50
CA GLU A 199 -24.98 -11.17 9.67
C GLU A 199 -25.04 -10.25 10.89
N TRP A 200 -24.03 -9.40 11.10
CA TRP A 200 -24.08 -8.37 12.13
C TRP A 200 -25.21 -7.34 11.90
N SER A 201 -25.38 -6.96 10.63
CA SER A 201 -26.34 -5.95 10.19
C SER A 201 -27.79 -6.45 10.20
N THR A 202 -28.01 -7.76 10.17
CA THR A 202 -29.34 -8.38 10.25
C THR A 202 -29.71 -8.86 11.66
N MET A 203 -28.75 -8.97 12.58
CA MET A 203 -28.99 -9.41 13.95
C MET A 203 -29.97 -8.50 14.72
N ILE A 204 -30.93 -9.10 15.42
CA ILE A 204 -31.90 -8.38 16.27
C ILE A 204 -31.17 -7.56 17.35
N GLU A 205 -31.63 -6.34 17.60
CA GLU A 205 -31.10 -5.38 18.58
C GLU A 205 -30.72 -6.00 19.94
N SER A 206 -31.55 -6.92 20.45
CA SER A 206 -31.32 -7.63 21.72
C SER A 206 -30.05 -8.50 21.72
N HIS A 207 -29.73 -9.12 20.58
CA HIS A 207 -28.52 -9.94 20.40
C HIS A 207 -27.28 -9.08 20.15
N ARG A 208 -27.45 -7.88 19.59
CA ARG A 208 -26.36 -6.90 19.40
C ARG A 208 -25.79 -6.41 20.72
N ARG A 209 -26.64 -6.19 21.74
CA ARG A 209 -26.22 -5.68 23.06
C ARG A 209 -25.15 -6.53 23.76
N HIS A 210 -25.08 -7.82 23.44
CA HIS A 210 -24.13 -8.76 24.05
C HIS A 210 -22.86 -9.00 23.23
N ARG A 211 -22.70 -8.34 22.07
CA ARG A 211 -21.49 -8.46 21.26
C ARG A 211 -20.93 -7.09 20.86
N PRO A 212 -19.60 -6.94 20.76
CA PRO A 212 -19.01 -5.69 20.30
C PRO A 212 -19.35 -5.45 18.83
N LYS A 213 -19.76 -4.21 18.50
CA LYS A 213 -20.00 -3.74 17.12
C LYS A 213 -18.74 -3.98 16.29
N ARG A 214 -18.84 -4.81 15.24
CA ARG A 214 -17.77 -5.02 14.24
C ARG A 214 -18.11 -4.26 12.97
N GLU A 215 -18.06 -2.93 13.06
CA GLU A 215 -18.21 -2.08 11.89
C GLU A 215 -16.84 -1.90 11.25
N TYR A 216 -16.69 -2.45 10.05
CA TYR A 216 -15.48 -2.31 9.26
C TYR A 216 -15.83 -2.22 7.77
N GLU A 217 -14.95 -1.57 7.02
CA GLU A 217 -15.01 -1.51 5.55
C GLU A 217 -13.86 -2.30 4.93
N VAL A 218 -14.11 -2.89 3.76
CA VAL A 218 -13.12 -3.68 3.04
C VAL A 218 -12.86 -3.05 1.68
N PHE A 219 -11.59 -2.81 1.35
CA PHE A 219 -11.19 -2.21 0.08
C PHE A 219 -10.17 -3.06 -0.65
N ALA A 220 -10.43 -3.29 -1.95
CA ALA A 220 -9.43 -3.83 -2.87
C ALA A 220 -8.42 -2.73 -3.23
N VAL A 221 -7.13 -3.05 -3.11
CA VAL A 221 -6.03 -2.16 -3.49
C VAL A 221 -5.32 -2.72 -4.70
N ASP A 222 -5.00 -1.86 -5.68
CA ASP A 222 -4.26 -2.29 -6.86
C ASP A 222 -2.77 -2.01 -6.61
N PRO A 223 -1.90 -3.04 -6.63
CA PRO A 223 -0.48 -2.87 -6.33
C PRO A 223 0.22 -1.91 -7.31
N LYS A 224 -0.25 -1.80 -8.56
CA LYS A 224 0.28 -0.83 -9.52
C LYS A 224 -0.05 0.61 -9.11
N ARG A 225 -1.22 0.85 -8.50
CA ARG A 225 -1.58 2.20 -8.01
C ARG A 225 -0.68 2.61 -6.84
N VAL A 226 -0.38 1.68 -5.93
CA VAL A 226 0.54 1.92 -4.81
C VAL A 226 1.95 2.23 -5.33
N GLY A 227 2.46 1.41 -6.25
CA GLY A 227 3.78 1.61 -6.87
C GLY A 227 3.88 2.93 -7.63
N HIS A 228 2.93 3.20 -8.54
CA HIS A 228 2.89 4.46 -9.30
C HIS A 228 2.78 5.70 -8.40
N TYR A 229 2.02 5.60 -7.30
CA TYR A 229 1.91 6.67 -6.34
C TYR A 229 3.27 6.97 -5.71
N TRP A 230 3.85 6.02 -4.97
CA TRP A 230 5.08 6.28 -4.22
C TRP A 230 6.30 6.57 -5.09
N LEU A 231 6.52 5.76 -6.13
CA LEU A 231 7.66 5.95 -7.02
C LEU A 231 7.52 7.23 -7.86
N GLY A 232 6.30 7.59 -8.25
CA GLY A 232 6.02 8.82 -8.97
C GLY A 232 6.23 10.08 -8.12
N GLN A 233 5.85 10.06 -6.84
CA GLN A 233 6.13 11.17 -5.92
C GLN A 233 7.62 11.30 -5.62
N HIS A 234 8.30 10.18 -5.38
CA HIS A 234 9.74 10.16 -5.10
C HIS A 234 10.56 10.72 -6.28
N ALA A 235 10.23 10.31 -7.52
CA ALA A 235 10.88 10.83 -8.71
C ALA A 235 10.67 12.34 -8.89
N ARG A 236 9.46 12.86 -8.62
CA ARG A 236 9.17 14.30 -8.68
C ARG A 236 9.96 15.09 -7.63
N MET A 237 10.04 14.57 -6.41
CA MET A 237 10.82 15.20 -5.34
C MET A 237 12.31 15.27 -5.69
N LEU A 238 12.89 14.20 -6.25
CA LEU A 238 14.29 14.22 -6.70
C LEU A 238 14.52 15.27 -7.80
N ALA A 239 13.64 15.32 -8.80
CA ALA A 239 13.73 16.31 -9.88
C ALA A 239 13.62 17.76 -9.34
N ALA A 240 12.74 18.01 -8.37
CA ALA A 240 12.61 19.33 -7.74
C ALA A 240 13.88 19.72 -6.95
N ARG A 241 14.50 18.76 -6.25
CA ARG A 241 15.78 19.00 -5.56
C ARG A 241 16.92 19.30 -6.54
N GLU A 242 16.98 18.58 -7.65
CA GLU A 242 17.99 18.82 -8.70
C GLU A 242 17.79 20.19 -9.35
N ALA A 243 16.55 20.58 -9.66
CA ALA A 243 16.23 21.93 -10.15
C ALA A 243 16.64 23.03 -9.15
N SER A 244 16.34 22.84 -7.86
CA SER A 244 16.74 23.81 -6.82
C SER A 244 18.26 23.92 -6.63
N LYS A 245 19.01 22.84 -6.92
CA LYS A 245 20.48 22.85 -6.91
C LYS A 245 21.06 23.51 -8.17
N ALA A 246 20.43 23.30 -9.33
CA ALA A 246 20.82 23.96 -10.58
C ALA A 246 20.61 25.48 -10.50
N ASP A 247 19.55 25.96 -9.85
CA ASP A 247 19.34 27.39 -9.57
C ASP A 247 20.37 28.01 -8.61
N SER A 248 21.16 27.18 -7.90
CA SER A 248 22.25 27.64 -7.02
C SER A 248 23.65 27.62 -7.68
N ILE A 249 23.75 27.15 -8.93
CA ILE A 249 25.01 27.09 -9.69
C ILE A 249 24.77 27.76 -11.04
N THR A 250 24.84 29.08 -11.07
CA THR A 250 24.98 29.84 -12.32
C THR A 250 26.46 29.91 -12.69
N ASP A 251 26.87 29.06 -13.63
CA ASP A 251 27.72 29.36 -14.79
C ASP A 251 28.51 28.11 -15.22
N ALA A 252 28.05 27.48 -16.30
CA ALA A 252 28.85 27.14 -17.50
C ALA A 252 28.15 26.03 -18.31
N ASN A 253 27.49 26.49 -19.35
CA ASN A 253 27.42 25.95 -20.71
C ASN A 253 27.26 24.43 -20.99
N ASP A 254 26.15 24.18 -21.68
CA ASP A 254 25.98 23.40 -22.91
C ASP A 254 25.78 21.87 -22.95
N GLN A 255 24.65 21.56 -23.61
CA GLN A 255 24.33 20.42 -24.47
C GLN A 255 24.02 19.06 -23.82
N ALA A 256 22.72 18.77 -23.70
CA ALA A 256 22.21 17.40 -23.63
C ALA A 256 21.44 17.09 -24.91
N ALA A 257 22.02 16.23 -25.75
CA ALA A 257 21.44 15.68 -26.96
C ALA A 257 20.29 14.71 -26.62
N GLU A 258 19.20 14.84 -27.37
CA GLU A 258 18.19 13.80 -27.53
C GLU A 258 18.79 12.62 -28.31
N GLU A 259 18.76 11.43 -27.72
CA GLU A 259 18.79 10.19 -28.51
C GLU A 259 17.64 9.28 -28.10
N ASP A 260 16.67 9.24 -29.00
CA ASP A 260 15.66 8.21 -29.12
C ASP A 260 16.24 6.98 -29.86
N ALA A 261 15.49 5.89 -29.83
CA ALA A 261 15.56 4.70 -30.71
C ALA A 261 16.09 3.38 -30.07
N PRO A 262 15.78 2.20 -30.67
CA PRO A 262 14.81 1.28 -30.08
C PRO A 262 15.30 -0.19 -30.00
N GLY A 263 14.59 -1.05 -29.26
CA GLY A 263 14.58 -2.50 -29.55
C GLY A 263 14.80 -3.49 -28.40
N ALA A 264 14.05 -4.60 -28.49
CA ALA A 264 14.27 -5.94 -27.91
C ALA A 264 13.95 -6.23 -26.42
N THR A 265 12.66 -6.54 -26.17
CA THR A 265 12.10 -7.77 -25.53
C THR A 265 12.73 -8.45 -24.29
N LYS A 266 13.71 -7.88 -23.58
CA LYS A 266 14.19 -8.36 -22.26
C LYS A 266 13.88 -7.43 -21.07
N LYS A 267 13.10 -6.37 -21.30
CA LYS A 267 12.99 -5.20 -20.39
C LYS A 267 12.05 -5.37 -19.19
N ASP A 268 11.16 -6.36 -19.18
CA ASP A 268 10.06 -6.40 -18.20
C ASP A 268 10.47 -7.01 -16.84
N THR A 269 11.35 -8.01 -16.85
CA THR A 269 11.85 -8.63 -15.60
C THR A 269 12.84 -7.74 -14.86
N THR A 270 13.68 -7.01 -15.58
CA THR A 270 14.62 -6.03 -15.00
C THR A 270 13.87 -4.83 -14.44
N ARG A 271 12.85 -4.33 -15.16
CA ARG A 271 12.00 -3.24 -14.67
C ARG A 271 11.22 -3.62 -13.42
N SER A 272 10.61 -4.82 -13.38
CA SER A 272 9.91 -5.29 -12.18
C SER A 272 10.86 -5.45 -10.99
N LYS A 273 12.08 -5.96 -11.21
CA LYS A 273 13.08 -6.08 -10.14
C LYS A 273 13.55 -4.71 -9.63
N ALA A 274 13.75 -3.75 -10.52
CA ALA A 274 14.10 -2.37 -10.17
C ALA A 274 12.99 -1.70 -9.35
N GLU A 275 11.73 -1.90 -9.73
CA GLU A 275 10.57 -1.39 -8.99
C GLU A 275 10.54 -1.90 -7.55
N LYS A 276 10.73 -3.22 -7.36
CA LYS A 276 10.80 -3.84 -6.03
C LYS A 276 11.91 -3.26 -5.17
N LYS A 277 13.11 -3.13 -5.75
CA LYS A 277 14.26 -2.51 -5.07
C LYS A 277 13.98 -1.06 -4.68
N ALA A 278 13.36 -0.28 -5.57
CA ALA A 278 13.02 1.11 -5.32
C ALA A 278 12.00 1.26 -4.18
N LYS A 279 10.97 0.40 -4.13
CA LYS A 279 10.00 0.36 -3.03
C LYS A 279 10.68 0.09 -1.68
N ILE A 280 11.53 -0.93 -1.62
CA ILE A 280 12.30 -1.27 -0.42
C ILE A 280 13.21 -0.10 0.00
N ALA A 281 13.90 0.53 -0.96
CA ALA A 281 14.77 1.67 -0.70
C ALA A 281 13.99 2.87 -0.13
N ILE A 282 12.82 3.19 -0.69
CA ILE A 282 11.94 4.25 -0.17
C ILE A 282 11.53 3.95 1.27
N LEU A 283 11.03 2.74 1.55
CA LEU A 283 10.58 2.39 2.90
C LEU A 283 11.75 2.41 3.90
N ARG A 284 12.94 1.95 3.51
CA ARG A 284 14.16 2.08 4.33
C ARG A 284 14.47 3.54 4.64
N SER A 285 14.41 4.42 3.64
CA SER A 285 14.67 5.86 3.82
C SER A 285 13.71 6.49 4.84
N TRP A 286 12.44 6.07 4.85
CA TRP A 286 11.46 6.55 5.82
C TRP A 286 11.75 6.07 7.23
N LEU A 287 12.12 4.80 7.38
CA LEU A 287 12.40 4.20 8.68
C LEU A 287 13.73 4.68 9.27
N SER A 288 14.65 5.14 8.43
CA SER A 288 15.94 5.71 8.84
C SER A 288 15.89 7.21 9.15
N SER A 289 14.81 7.92 8.78
CA SER A 289 14.68 9.34 9.14
C SER A 289 14.38 9.52 10.63
N ASN A 290 14.72 10.68 11.20
CA ASN A 290 14.45 10.99 12.60
C ASN A 290 13.62 12.29 12.72
N PRO A 291 12.32 12.23 13.04
CA PRO A 291 11.53 11.01 13.25
C PRO A 291 11.25 10.25 11.92
N PRO A 292 10.94 8.94 11.97
CA PRO A 292 10.58 8.17 10.79
C PRO A 292 9.37 8.77 10.05
N SER A 293 9.48 9.05 8.75
CA SER A 293 8.39 9.70 8.01
C SER A 293 8.49 9.66 6.48
N THR A 294 7.39 9.98 5.80
CA THR A 294 7.34 10.11 4.33
C THR A 294 7.97 11.38 3.78
N ALA A 295 8.26 12.38 4.62
CA ALA A 295 8.66 13.73 4.22
C ALA A 295 9.87 13.77 3.28
N GLY A 296 10.81 12.83 3.43
CA GLY A 296 12.00 12.77 2.58
C GLY A 296 11.75 12.29 1.13
N SER A 297 10.54 11.80 0.83
CA SER A 297 10.18 11.14 -0.43
C SER A 297 8.96 11.72 -1.15
N THR A 298 8.29 12.70 -0.55
CA THR A 298 7.07 13.31 -1.09
C THR A 298 7.29 14.82 -1.27
N PRO A 299 6.63 15.45 -2.26
CA PRO A 299 6.55 16.92 -2.33
C PRO A 299 5.99 17.50 -1.02
N GLY A 300 6.36 18.72 -0.65
CA GLY A 300 5.91 19.37 0.58
C GLY A 300 4.41 19.73 0.55
N SER A 301 3.80 19.75 -0.63
CA SER A 301 2.34 19.81 -0.79
C SER A 301 1.62 18.57 -0.25
N THR A 302 2.36 17.48 0.01
CA THR A 302 1.79 16.20 0.47
C THR A 302 1.72 16.17 1.98
N PRO A 303 0.55 15.93 2.57
CA PRO A 303 0.45 15.69 4.00
C PRO A 303 1.41 14.58 4.44
N LYS A 304 2.21 14.87 5.46
CA LYS A 304 3.26 14.00 5.96
C LYS A 304 2.65 12.86 6.78
N ILE A 305 3.24 11.68 6.67
CA ILE A 305 2.96 10.57 7.58
C ILE A 305 4.21 10.35 8.44
N THR A 306 4.06 10.44 9.75
CA THR A 306 5.10 10.10 10.73
C THR A 306 4.83 8.70 11.28
N PHE A 307 5.86 7.90 11.44
CA PHE A 307 5.74 6.49 11.85
C PHE A 307 6.27 6.26 13.25
N THR A 308 5.53 5.46 14.02
CA THR A 308 6.01 4.83 15.26
C THR A 308 5.85 3.32 15.13
N LEU A 309 6.76 2.55 15.72
CA LEU A 309 6.71 1.09 15.65
C LEU A 309 6.66 0.53 17.06
N THR A 310 5.71 -0.35 17.30
CA THR A 310 5.64 -1.12 18.55
C THR A 310 6.66 -2.28 18.51
N GLN A 311 6.90 -2.91 19.66
CA GLN A 311 7.82 -4.05 19.77
C GLN A 311 7.46 -5.21 18.82
N ASN A 312 6.16 -5.42 18.54
CA ASN A 312 5.69 -6.49 17.66
C ASN A 312 5.96 -6.24 16.17
N ALA A 313 6.27 -5.00 15.77
CA ALA A 313 6.67 -4.65 14.40
C ALA A 313 8.21 -4.64 14.21
N GLU A 314 8.95 -4.75 15.31
CA GLU A 314 10.41 -4.54 15.33
C GLU A 314 11.17 -5.63 14.57
N LEU A 315 10.69 -6.88 14.60
CA LEU A 315 11.32 -7.97 13.84
C LEU A 315 11.27 -7.72 12.33
N ALA A 316 10.15 -7.21 11.81
CA ALA A 316 10.04 -6.87 10.39
C ALA A 316 10.89 -5.63 10.05
N ARG A 317 10.93 -4.63 10.93
CA ARG A 317 11.83 -3.47 10.80
C ARG A 317 13.29 -3.90 10.72
N GLN A 318 13.74 -4.76 11.63
CA GLN A 318 15.10 -5.30 11.65
C GLN A 318 15.40 -6.11 10.40
N ALA A 319 14.48 -6.97 9.96
CA ALA A 319 14.65 -7.72 8.72
C ALA A 319 14.81 -6.79 7.51
N LEU A 320 14.05 -5.70 7.46
CA LEU A 320 14.11 -4.72 6.36
C LEU A 320 15.38 -3.87 6.41
N CYS A 321 15.80 -3.42 7.59
CA CYS A 321 16.93 -2.52 7.80
C CYS A 321 18.27 -3.24 8.03
N ALA A 322 18.29 -4.57 8.18
CA ALA A 322 19.52 -5.31 8.38
C ALA A 322 20.46 -5.12 7.18
N PRO A 323 21.77 -4.93 7.41
CA PRO A 323 22.75 -4.93 6.34
C PRO A 323 22.69 -6.30 5.64
N SER A 324 22.59 -6.27 4.30
CA SER A 324 22.53 -7.47 3.48
C SER A 324 23.74 -8.36 3.80
N LYS A 325 23.51 -9.53 4.40
CA LYS A 325 24.59 -10.49 4.65
C LYS A 325 25.09 -10.98 3.30
N THR A 326 26.20 -10.43 2.82
CA THR A 326 26.91 -10.93 1.65
C THR A 326 27.26 -12.39 1.92
N THR A 327 26.48 -13.30 1.34
CA THR A 327 26.82 -14.71 1.36
C THR A 327 27.97 -14.84 0.37
N ARG A 328 29.21 -14.61 0.83
CA ARG A 328 30.42 -14.96 0.08
C ARG A 328 30.28 -16.43 -0.28
N ARG A 329 29.88 -16.69 -1.52
CA ARG A 329 29.80 -18.01 -2.10
C ARG A 329 31.24 -18.49 -2.16
N LYS A 330 31.71 -19.22 -1.14
CA LYS A 330 33.04 -19.82 -1.08
C LYS A 330 33.13 -20.82 -2.24
N LYS A 331 33.58 -20.36 -3.40
CA LYS A 331 33.96 -21.21 -4.52
C LYS A 331 35.39 -21.66 -4.23
N SER A 332 35.53 -22.93 -3.85
CA SER A 332 36.82 -23.58 -3.71
C SER A 332 37.51 -23.66 -5.07
N SER A 333 38.47 -22.78 -5.34
CA SER A 333 39.55 -23.03 -6.30
C SER A 333 40.70 -22.03 -6.11
N LYS A 334 41.73 -22.55 -5.45
CA LYS A 334 43.16 -22.22 -5.48
C LYS A 334 43.64 -21.39 -6.69
N SER A 335 44.13 -20.16 -6.45
CA SER A 335 45.34 -19.59 -7.08
C SER A 335 45.68 -18.21 -6.48
N LYS A 336 46.98 -18.02 -6.19
CA LYS A 336 47.64 -16.77 -5.78
C LYS A 336 47.60 -15.73 -6.91
N SER A 337 47.37 -14.48 -6.54
CA SER A 337 48.21 -13.32 -6.95
C SER A 337 47.68 -12.05 -6.28
N GLU A 338 48.58 -11.38 -5.57
CA GLU A 338 48.45 -10.02 -5.05
C GLU A 338 48.52 -9.04 -6.23
N ASP A 339 47.54 -8.14 -6.38
CA ASP A 339 47.75 -6.69 -6.47
C ASP A 339 46.42 -5.92 -6.68
N ALA A 340 46.48 -4.62 -6.39
CA ALA A 340 45.61 -3.53 -6.85
C ALA A 340 44.40 -3.09 -5.98
N SER A 341 44.62 -1.92 -5.36
CA SER A 341 43.76 -0.72 -5.34
C SER A 341 42.30 -0.85 -4.89
N GLU A 342 42.05 -0.41 -3.65
CA GLU A 342 40.73 -0.07 -3.12
C GLU A 342 40.37 1.38 -3.48
N ASP A 343 39.55 1.57 -4.52
CA ASP A 343 38.53 2.62 -4.52
C ASP A 343 37.43 2.28 -5.53
N SER A 344 36.40 1.56 -5.06
CA SER A 344 35.15 1.45 -5.80
C SER A 344 34.00 1.30 -4.80
N VAL A 345 33.10 2.28 -4.82
CA VAL A 345 31.87 2.31 -4.02
C VAL A 345 31.00 1.11 -4.42
N ASP A 346 31.02 0.05 -3.60
CA ASP A 346 30.24 -1.15 -3.86
C ASP A 346 28.74 -0.86 -3.75
N VAL A 347 28.03 -0.90 -4.88
CA VAL A 347 26.57 -0.88 -4.92
C VAL A 347 26.06 -2.18 -4.30
N GLU A 348 25.53 -2.10 -3.08
CA GLU A 348 24.99 -3.26 -2.34
C GLU A 348 23.93 -4.04 -3.15
N VAL A 349 24.28 -5.25 -3.59
CA VAL A 349 23.37 -6.12 -4.34
C VAL A 349 22.59 -7.02 -3.37
N VAL A 350 21.36 -6.61 -3.02
CA VAL A 350 20.39 -7.46 -2.30
C VAL A 350 20.12 -8.74 -3.11
N GLY A 351 20.27 -9.91 -2.48
CA GLY A 351 20.06 -11.21 -3.11
C GLY A 351 18.58 -11.50 -3.43
N ASP A 352 18.29 -12.30 -4.47
CA ASP A 352 16.92 -12.51 -4.98
C ASP A 352 15.95 -13.17 -4.00
N SER A 353 16.45 -14.02 -3.10
CA SER A 353 15.64 -14.68 -2.07
C SER A 353 15.31 -13.73 -0.91
N GLU A 354 16.26 -12.89 -0.51
CA GLU A 354 16.08 -11.84 0.48
C GLU A 354 15.16 -10.74 -0.08
N LEU A 355 15.34 -10.37 -1.34
CA LEU A 355 14.46 -9.41 -2.01
C LEU A 355 13.01 -9.89 -1.99
N LYS A 356 12.72 -11.16 -2.34
CA LYS A 356 11.36 -11.73 -2.23
C LYS A 356 10.86 -11.76 -0.78
N LYS A 357 11.75 -12.00 0.19
CA LYS A 357 11.38 -11.97 1.61
C LYS A 357 11.03 -10.56 2.07
N LEU A 358 11.67 -9.52 1.56
CA LEU A 358 11.40 -8.14 1.95
C LEU A 358 10.27 -7.50 1.14
N ASP A 359 10.03 -7.97 -0.08
CA ASP A 359 9.01 -7.45 -1.00
C ASP A 359 7.62 -7.48 -0.35
N ASP A 360 7.13 -8.66 0.06
CA ASP A 360 5.75 -8.78 0.57
C ASP A 360 5.50 -7.92 1.83
N ILE A 361 6.48 -7.87 2.76
CA ILE A 361 6.35 -7.00 3.96
C ILE A 361 6.46 -5.51 3.62
N THR A 362 7.20 -5.16 2.56
CA THR A 362 7.27 -3.79 2.07
C THR A 362 5.95 -3.37 1.44
N ASP A 363 5.37 -4.24 0.61
CA ASP A 363 4.13 -3.95 -0.12
C ASP A 363 2.94 -3.77 0.83
N CYS A 364 2.78 -4.63 1.86
CA CYS A 364 1.68 -4.45 2.82
C CYS A 364 1.81 -3.15 3.65
N PHE A 365 3.02 -2.70 3.97
CA PHE A 365 3.28 -1.42 4.64
C PHE A 365 2.98 -0.24 3.71
N LEU A 366 3.56 -0.26 2.50
CA LEU A 366 3.39 0.81 1.52
C LEU A 366 1.92 0.96 1.10
N GLN A 367 1.17 -0.14 1.07
CA GLN A 367 -0.27 -0.14 0.85
C GLN A 367 -1.04 0.59 1.96
N ALA A 368 -0.73 0.32 3.24
CA ALA A 368 -1.37 1.01 4.36
C ALA A 368 -1.07 2.52 4.32
N ALA A 369 0.21 2.87 4.18
CA ALA A 369 0.63 4.27 4.06
C ALA A 369 0.00 4.96 2.84
N ALA A 370 -0.11 4.26 1.69
CA ALA A 370 -0.69 4.81 0.47
C ALA A 370 -2.15 5.17 0.69
N TRP A 371 -2.91 4.28 1.34
CA TRP A 371 -4.31 4.53 1.64
C TRP A 371 -4.50 5.78 2.51
N VAL A 372 -3.71 5.91 3.59
CA VAL A 372 -3.74 7.10 4.46
C VAL A 372 -3.42 8.35 3.65
N SER A 373 -2.34 8.32 2.86
CA SER A 373 -1.92 9.45 2.05
C SER A 373 -2.96 9.84 0.99
N TRP A 374 -3.59 8.85 0.33
CA TRP A 374 -4.65 9.08 -0.65
C TRP A 374 -5.87 9.77 -0.04
N GLU A 375 -6.25 9.41 1.18
CA GLU A 375 -7.39 10.02 1.84
C GLU A 375 -7.05 11.42 2.40
N SER A 376 -5.86 11.63 2.98
CA SER A 376 -5.39 12.97 3.34
C SER A 376 -5.36 13.90 2.11
N ASN A 377 -4.83 13.43 0.99
CA ASN A 377 -4.82 14.19 -0.27
C ASN A 377 -6.24 14.49 -0.78
N ARG A 378 -7.18 13.55 -0.62
CA ARG A 378 -8.57 13.74 -1.04
C ARG A 378 -9.23 14.86 -0.25
N LEU A 379 -8.98 14.94 1.05
CA LEU A 379 -9.46 16.02 1.91
C LEU A 379 -8.83 17.36 1.51
N GLN A 380 -7.52 17.39 1.32
CA GLN A 380 -6.80 18.60 0.88
C GLN A 380 -7.39 19.16 -0.43
N LEU A 381 -7.61 18.30 -1.43
CA LEU A 381 -8.22 18.71 -2.70
C LEU A 381 -9.68 19.14 -2.52
N SER A 382 -10.43 18.50 -1.63
CA SER A 382 -11.81 18.90 -1.32
C SER A 382 -11.85 20.27 -0.64
N GLU A 383 -10.87 20.61 0.18
CA GLU A 383 -10.73 21.93 0.79
C GLU A 383 -10.43 23.01 -0.25
N VAL A 384 -9.54 22.75 -1.22
CA VAL A 384 -9.31 23.65 -2.37
C VAL A 384 -10.64 23.95 -3.08
N LYS A 385 -11.46 22.94 -3.36
CA LYS A 385 -12.80 23.12 -3.95
C LYS A 385 -13.69 24.00 -3.07
N ASN A 386 -13.66 23.79 -1.76
CA ASN A 386 -14.51 24.50 -0.81
C ASN A 386 -14.11 25.97 -0.65
N ARG A 387 -12.82 26.30 -0.68
CA ARG A 387 -12.31 27.68 -0.63
C ARG A 387 -12.72 28.49 -1.86
N LEU A 388 -12.85 27.83 -3.02
CA LEU A 388 -13.28 28.46 -4.27
C LEU A 388 -14.81 28.59 -4.41
N LYS A 389 -15.59 28.29 -3.36
CA LYS A 389 -17.03 28.61 -3.33
C LYS A 389 -17.20 30.13 -3.34
N GLY A 390 -17.76 30.67 -4.42
CA GLY A 390 -18.16 32.08 -4.49
C GLY A 390 -19.27 32.42 -3.48
N ASN A 391 -19.51 33.73 -3.28
CA ASN A 391 -20.47 34.37 -2.36
C ASN A 391 -21.93 33.83 -2.35
N SER A 392 -22.28 32.84 -3.17
CA SER A 392 -23.64 32.30 -3.31
C SER A 392 -23.97 31.11 -2.40
N GLY A 393 -23.03 30.64 -1.57
CA GLY A 393 -23.27 29.52 -0.64
C GLY A 393 -23.47 28.14 -1.30
N THR A 394 -23.45 28.05 -2.64
CA THR A 394 -23.56 26.77 -3.37
C THR A 394 -22.17 26.16 -3.62
N PRO A 395 -22.01 24.81 -3.53
CA PRO A 395 -20.74 24.17 -3.86
C PRO A 395 -20.35 24.47 -5.31
N ALA A 396 -19.13 25.00 -5.51
CA ALA A 396 -18.62 25.26 -6.85
C ALA A 396 -18.72 23.97 -7.69
N LYS A 397 -19.31 24.07 -8.89
CA LYS A 397 -19.19 23.02 -9.89
C LYS A 397 -17.70 22.79 -10.16
N LEU A 398 -17.35 21.54 -10.46
CA LEU A 398 -15.96 21.15 -10.71
C LEU A 398 -15.54 21.68 -12.10
N SER A 399 -15.29 22.99 -12.18
CA SER A 399 -14.90 23.72 -13.39
C SER A 399 -13.41 23.53 -13.69
N ASP A 400 -12.99 23.85 -14.91
CA ASP A 400 -11.57 23.84 -15.30
C ASP A 400 -10.74 24.77 -14.41
N GLU A 401 -11.30 25.90 -13.95
CA GLU A 401 -10.64 26.82 -13.01
C GLU A 401 -10.35 26.15 -11.66
N VAL A 402 -11.35 25.50 -11.05
CA VAL A 402 -11.18 24.77 -9.79
C VAL A 402 -10.16 23.63 -9.92
N LEU A 403 -10.21 22.92 -11.05
CA LEU A 403 -9.28 21.85 -11.34
C LEU A 403 -7.83 22.36 -11.51
N LEU A 404 -7.63 23.51 -12.14
CA LEU A 404 -6.30 24.12 -12.27
C LEU A 404 -5.74 24.53 -10.92
N GLU A 405 -6.56 25.08 -10.03
CA GLU A 405 -6.14 25.40 -8.66
C GLU A 405 -5.81 24.14 -7.84
N MET A 406 -6.57 23.06 -8.02
CA MET A 406 -6.22 21.76 -7.43
C MET A 406 -4.89 21.22 -7.95
N ILE A 407 -4.57 21.43 -9.22
CA ILE A 407 -3.29 21.01 -9.82
C ILE A 407 -2.15 21.82 -9.21
N LYS A 408 -2.28 23.15 -9.14
CA LYS A 408 -1.29 24.02 -8.48
C LYS A 408 -1.05 23.59 -7.03
N ALA A 409 -2.12 23.35 -6.27
CA ALA A 409 -2.01 22.88 -4.88
C ALA A 409 -1.25 21.55 -4.74
N VAL A 410 -1.19 20.72 -5.79
CA VAL A 410 -0.43 19.47 -5.81
C VAL A 410 1.01 19.68 -6.30
N ASP A 411 1.24 20.60 -7.24
CA ASP A 411 2.52 20.82 -7.91
C ASP A 411 3.41 21.89 -7.23
N GLU A 412 2.85 22.86 -6.51
CA GLU A 412 3.57 24.03 -5.92
C GLU A 412 4.04 23.85 -4.47
N GLY A 413 4.05 22.64 -3.90
CA GLY A 413 4.50 22.43 -2.51
C GLY A 413 5.61 21.42 -2.33
#